data_AF-A0A7V4N1S0-F1
#
_entry.id   AF-A0A7V4N1S0-F1
#
_cell.length_a   1.000
_cell.length_b   1.000
_cell.length_c   1.000
_cell.angle_alpha   90.00
_cell.angle_beta   90.00
_cell.angle_gamma   90.00
#
_symmetry.space_group_name_H-M   'P 1'
#
loop_
_entity.id
_entity.type
_entity.pdbx_description
1 polymer ?
#
loop_
_entity_poly.entity_id
_entity_poly.type
_entity_poly.pdbx_seq_one_letter_code
_entity_poly.pdbx_strand_id
1 'polypeptide(L)' 'MDYIKLVKPEKKHKEIILDFIREHYANNEHEIHGGALVEKLDYDVWLKQIADNSSKETVHRDWVVSSTFLVFRKKDNS' A
#
# COMPACT_ATOMS: atom_id res chain seq x y z
N MET A 1 -20.94 -4.58 -11.80
CA MET A 1 -20.05 -4.14 -10.70
C MET A 1 -19.09 -5.27 -10.41
N ASP A 2 -17.79 -5.01 -10.57
CA ASP A 2 -16.78 -5.97 -10.13
C ASP A 2 -16.65 -5.89 -8.60
N TYR A 3 -16.68 -7.04 -7.93
CA TYR A 3 -16.54 -7.10 -6.48
C TYR A 3 -15.09 -6.75 -6.10
N ILE A 4 -14.93 -5.81 -5.17
CA ILE A 4 -13.63 -5.44 -4.60
C ILE A 4 -13.52 -5.95 -3.16
N LYS A 5 -12.31 -6.35 -2.77
CA LYS A 5 -11.97 -6.78 -1.41
C LYS A 5 -10.90 -5.83 -0.86
N LEU A 6 -11.16 -5.26 0.30
CA LEU A 6 -10.17 -4.50 1.06
C LEU A 6 -9.42 -5.44 1.99
N VAL A 7 -8.10 -5.45 1.89
CA VAL A 7 -7.22 -6.33 2.68
C VAL A 7 -6.15 -5.48 3.35
N LYS A 8 -5.85 -5.77 4.63
CA LYS A 8 -4.72 -5.13 5.30
C LYS A 8 -3.41 -5.61 4.66
N PRO A 9 -2.46 -4.70 4.33
CA PRO A 9 -1.16 -5.13 3.84
C PRO A 9 -0.44 -6.03 4.85
N GLU A 10 0.29 -7.02 4.34
CA GLU A 10 0.97 -8.07 5.12
C GLU A 10 2.22 -8.50 4.37
N LYS A 11 3.18 -9.15 5.03
CA LYS A 11 4.43 -9.59 4.38
C LYS A 11 4.21 -10.44 3.11
N LYS A 12 3.16 -11.27 3.07
CA LYS A 12 2.82 -12.10 1.91
C LYS A 12 2.47 -11.31 0.64
N HIS A 13 2.09 -10.04 0.77
CA HIS A 13 1.72 -9.19 -0.36
C HIS A 13 2.92 -8.46 -1.00
N LYS A 14 4.14 -8.67 -0.49
CA LYS A 14 5.35 -7.97 -0.96
C LYS A 14 5.52 -8.01 -2.46
N GLU A 15 5.56 -9.20 -3.05
CA GLU A 15 5.81 -9.36 -4.49
C GLU A 15 4.73 -8.70 -5.34
N ILE A 16 3.45 -8.84 -4.96
CA ILE A 16 2.33 -8.21 -5.68
C ILE A 16 2.45 -6.68 -5.65
N ILE A 17 2.88 -6.10 -4.53
CA ILE A 17 3.07 -4.65 -4.41
C ILE A 17 4.29 -4.16 -5.19
N LEU A 18 5.37 -4.95 -5.22
CA LEU A 18 6.53 -4.64 -6.06
C LEU A 18 6.16 -4.72 -7.55
N ASP A 19 5.37 -5.71 -7.96
CA ASP A 19 4.82 -5.78 -9.32
C ASP A 19 3.95 -4.58 -9.66
N PHE A 20 3.05 -4.19 -8.75
CA PHE A 20 2.22 -3.01 -8.90
C PHE A 20 3.04 -1.73 -9.09
N ILE A 21 4.09 -1.51 -8.28
CA ILE A 21 5.00 -0.37 -8.46
C ILE A 21 5.70 -0.45 -9.83
N ARG A 22 6.21 -1.63 -10.21
CA ARG A 22 6.87 -1.82 -11.52
C ARG A 22 5.95 -1.49 -12.69
N GLU A 23 4.67 -1.88 -12.62
CA GLU A 23 3.66 -1.56 -13.64
C GLU A 23 3.45 -0.05 -13.78
N HIS A 24 3.34 0.69 -12.66
CA HIS A 24 3.22 2.15 -12.70
C HIS A 24 4.45 2.81 -13.35
N TYR A 25 5.66 2.41 -12.96
CA TYR A 25 6.89 2.93 -13.57
C TYR A 25 6.99 2.62 -15.06
N ALA A 26 6.57 1.42 -15.49
CA ALA A 26 6.55 1.04 -16.90
C ALA A 26 5.57 1.89 -17.73
N ASN A 27 4.54 2.45 -17.09
CA ASN A 27 3.57 3.35 -17.71
C ASN A 27 3.94 4.85 -17.59
N ASN A 28 5.18 5.18 -17.20
CA ASN A 28 5.67 6.54 -16.94
C ASN A 28 4.95 7.26 -15.77
N GLU A 29 4.34 6.50 -14.86
CA GLU A 29 3.78 7.01 -13.61
C GLU A 29 4.79 6.78 -12.48
N HIS A 30 5.54 7.83 -12.14
CA HIS A 30 6.60 7.78 -11.14
C HIS A 30 6.15 8.19 -9.72
N GLU A 31 4.90 8.61 -9.57
CA GLU A 31 4.29 8.96 -8.29
C GLU A 31 2.96 8.24 -8.14
N ILE A 32 2.81 7.45 -7.08
CA ILE A 32 1.58 6.69 -6.83
C ILE A 32 0.74 7.44 -5.79
N HIS A 33 -0.23 8.22 -6.28
CA HIS A 33 -1.14 8.94 -5.40
C HIS A 33 -2.00 7.98 -4.57
N GLY A 34 -2.11 8.25 -3.27
CA GLY A 34 -2.82 7.37 -2.34
C GLY A 34 -2.06 6.09 -1.95
N GLY A 35 -0.84 5.89 -2.45
CA GLY A 35 0.02 4.75 -2.09
C GLY A 35 0.67 4.83 -0.71
N ALA A 36 0.45 5.90 0.07
CA ALA A 36 1.13 6.12 1.35
C ALA A 36 2.67 6.02 1.24
N LEU A 37 3.24 6.59 0.17
CA LEU A 37 4.67 6.58 -0.17
C LEU A 37 5.24 5.20 -0.49
N VAL A 38 4.42 4.25 -0.93
CA VAL A 38 4.83 2.87 -1.25
C VAL A 38 5.95 2.79 -2.28
N GLU A 39 5.99 3.74 -3.23
CA GLU A 39 6.98 3.84 -4.28
C GLU A 39 8.33 4.42 -3.82
N LYS A 40 8.36 5.03 -2.62
CA LYS A 40 9.55 5.75 -2.09
C LYS A 40 10.27 4.99 -0.99
N LEU A 41 9.73 3.87 -0.53
CA LEU A 41 10.22 3.13 0.65
C LEU A 41 10.39 1.65 0.32
N ASP A 42 11.37 1.00 0.96
CA ASP A 42 11.42 -0.46 0.96
C ASP A 42 10.13 -1.05 1.54
N TYR A 43 9.64 -2.13 0.96
CA TYR A 43 8.33 -2.72 1.32
C TYR A 43 8.17 -2.95 2.83
N ASP A 44 9.20 -3.49 3.49
CA ASP A 44 9.15 -3.79 4.93
C ASP A 44 9.13 -2.51 5.78
N VAL A 45 9.79 -1.44 5.32
CA VAL A 45 9.76 -0.11 5.95
C VAL A 45 8.39 0.53 5.75
N TRP A 46 7.85 0.47 4.53
CA TRP A 46 6.51 0.95 4.22
C TRP A 46 5.45 0.21 5.05
N LEU A 47 5.53 -1.11 5.15
CA LEU A 47 4.60 -1.94 5.94
C LEU A 47 4.60 -1.52 7.42
N LYS A 48 5.78 -1.25 7.98
CA LYS A 48 5.89 -0.71 9.34
C LYS A 48 5.28 0.68 9.44
N GLN A 49 5.58 1.58 8.51
CA GLN A 49 5.07 2.95 8.51
C GLN A 49 3.53 2.99 8.50
N ILE A 50 2.88 2.20 7.63
CA ILE A 50 1.41 2.18 7.57
C ILE A 50 0.77 1.52 8.80
N ALA A 51 1.50 0.65 9.50
CA ALA A 51 1.07 0.08 10.78
C ALA A 51 1.18 1.14 11.90
N ASP A 52 2.32 1.83 11.97
CA ASP A 52 2.54 2.91 12.94
C ASP A 52 1.51 4.04 12.75
N ASN A 53 1.21 4.41 11.51
CA ASN A 53 0.23 5.45 11.20
C ASN A 53 -1.21 5.08 11.59
N SER A 54 -1.49 3.81 11.88
CA SER A 54 -2.83 3.36 12.28
C SER A 54 -3.17 3.59 13.75
N SER A 55 -2.19 3.98 14.57
CA SER A 55 -2.39 4.31 15.99
C SER A 55 -1.91 5.72 16.31
N LYS A 56 -2.67 6.41 17.18
CA LYS A 56 -2.30 7.73 17.74
C LYS A 56 -0.99 7.68 18.53
N GLU A 57 -0.63 6.52 19.06
CA GLU A 57 0.55 6.34 19.92
C GLU A 57 1.85 6.25 19.10
N THR A 58 1.76 5.78 17.85
CA THR A 58 2.92 5.45 17.02
C THR A 58 3.03 6.30 15.76
N VAL A 59 1.96 6.99 15.34
CA VAL A 59 1.98 7.88 14.18
C VAL A 59 3.02 8.99 14.35
N HIS A 60 3.71 9.35 13.26
CA HIS A 60 4.64 10.47 13.28
C HIS A 60 3.93 11.78 13.68
N ARG A 61 4.58 12.60 14.52
CA ARG A 61 4.02 13.85 15.08
C ARG A 61 3.45 14.83 14.06
N ASP A 62 4.00 14.83 12.85
CA ASP A 62 3.59 15.75 11.78
C ASP A 62 2.49 15.15 10.88
N TRP A 63 2.03 13.93 11.16
CA TRP A 63 1.08 13.17 10.34
C TRP A 63 -0.22 12.91 11.10
N VAL A 64 -1.26 12.58 10.34
CA VAL A 64 -2.58 12.19 10.88
C VAL A 64 -2.74 10.67 10.90
N VAL A 65 -3.49 10.17 11.88
CA VAL A 65 -3.83 8.74 11.96
C VAL A 65 -4.57 8.32 10.70
N SER A 66 -4.12 7.23 10.09
CA SER A 66 -4.68 6.72 8.83
C SER A 66 -4.64 5.20 8.78
N SER A 67 -5.54 4.63 7.98
CA SER A 67 -5.55 3.20 7.68
C SER A 67 -5.32 2.98 6.20
N THR A 68 -4.35 2.14 5.87
CA THR A 68 -4.05 1.73 4.49
C THR A 68 -4.62 0.34 4.23
N PHE A 69 -5.19 0.14 3.03
CA PHE A 69 -5.74 -1.12 2.58
C PHE A 69 -5.34 -1.38 1.13
N LEU A 70 -5.05 -2.64 0.81
CA LEU A 70 -4.94 -3.12 -0.57
C LEU A 70 -6.34 -3.39 -1.11
N VAL A 71 -6.56 -3.03 -2.38
CA VAL A 71 -7.81 -3.30 -3.09
C VAL A 71 -7.55 -4.40 -4.11
N PHE A 72 -8.18 -5.55 -3.90
CA PHE A 72 -8.15 -6.66 -4.87
C PHE A 72 -9.49 -6.75 -5.58
N ARG A 73 -9.51 -6.90 -6.91
CA ARG A 73 -10.74 -7.27 -7.62
C ARG A 73 -10.93 -8.77 -7.52
N LYS A 74 -12.18 -9.25 -7.48
CA LYS A 74 -12.47 -10.69 -7.43
C LYS A 74 -11.87 -11.47 -8.61
N LYS A 75 -11.73 -10.83 -9.78
CA LYS A 75 -11.09 -11.40 -10.98
C LYS A 75 -9.57 -11.51 -10.87
N ASP A 76 -8.95 -10.81 -9.91
CA ASP A 76 -7.51 -10.90 -9.67
C ASP A 76 -7.17 -12.06 -8.71
N ASN A 77 -8.19 -12.69 -8.11
CA ASN A 77 -8.10 -13.86 -7.24
C ASN A 77 -8.50 -15.18 -7.93
N SER A 78 -8.62 -15.18 -9.26
CA SER A 78 -8.96 -16.38 -10.07
C SER A 78 -7.76 -16.93 -10.82
#